data_AF-A0A494Y6K8-F1
#
_entry.id   AF-A0A494Y6K8-F1
#
_cell.length_a   1.000
_cell.length_b   1.000
_cell.length_c   1.000
_cell.angle_alpha   90.00
_cell.angle_beta   90.00
_cell.angle_gamma   90.00
#
_symmetry.space_group_name_H-M   'P 1'
#
loop_
_entity.id
_entity.type
_entity.pdbx_description
1 polymer ?
#
loop_
_entity_poly.entity_id
_entity_poly.type
_entity_poly.pdbx_seq_one_letter_code
_entity_poly.pdbx_strand_id
1 'polypeptide(L)'
;MAGYISTIISFLVISFFMNYATRMSNKIIDPNGQGEITLKLNRMYSIVGYVSIVFFLTLEIIFSFSAEFNWGFFSISSILIILGIILILGGKFYRIILSSEGITQYSFLNKYSFIKWDEITQISFNSLSQEVKVRSQFKGIKIHTHMVGFENFIEIIKTNVEKKLFKKSMNIFQ
;
A
#
# COMPACT_ATOMS: atom_id res chain seq x y z
N MET A 1 14.43 -31.86 -7.39
CA MET A 1 13.85 -31.90 -6.02
C MET A 1 13.98 -30.55 -5.31
N ALA A 2 15.15 -29.90 -5.30
CA ALA A 2 15.35 -28.58 -4.69
C ALA A 2 14.40 -27.46 -5.20
N GLY A 3 14.13 -27.42 -6.52
CA GLY A 3 13.23 -26.40 -7.09
C GLY A 3 11.75 -26.51 -6.66
N TYR A 4 11.29 -27.70 -6.27
CA TYR A 4 9.93 -27.87 -5.74
C TYR A 4 9.83 -27.35 -4.30
N ILE A 5 10.85 -27.63 -3.49
CA ILE A 5 10.92 -27.16 -2.10
C ILE A 5 10.98 -25.62 -2.07
N SER A 6 11.79 -24.98 -2.92
CA SER A 6 11.85 -23.51 -2.99
C SER A 6 10.54 -22.88 -3.43
N THR A 7 9.82 -23.52 -4.36
CA THR A 7 8.51 -23.05 -4.85
C THR A 7 7.46 -23.14 -3.75
N ILE A 8 7.43 -24.26 -3.00
CA ILE A 8 6.51 -24.46 -1.88
C ILE A 8 6.76 -23.43 -0.78
N ILE A 9 8.03 -23.20 -0.41
CA ILE A 9 8.39 -22.20 0.60
C ILE A 9 7.95 -20.80 0.14
N SER A 10 8.20 -20.45 -1.13
CA SER A 10 7.78 -19.15 -1.68
C SER A 10 6.27 -18.96 -1.60
N PHE A 11 5.49 -20.00 -1.96
CA PHE A 11 4.03 -19.97 -1.87
C PHE A 11 3.53 -19.76 -0.43
N LEU A 12 4.16 -20.44 0.54
CA LEU A 12 3.81 -20.28 1.96
C LEU A 12 4.11 -18.87 2.47
N VAL A 13 5.27 -18.30 2.12
CA VAL A 13 5.66 -16.95 2.52
C VAL A 13 4.70 -15.90 1.95
N ILE A 14 4.36 -16.01 0.66
CA ILE A 14 3.42 -15.09 0.00
C ILE A 14 2.03 -15.21 0.64
N SER A 15 1.55 -16.44 0.86
CA SER A 15 0.25 -16.70 1.49
C SER A 15 0.17 -16.14 2.90
N PHE A 16 1.24 -16.30 3.69
CA PHE A 16 1.34 -15.69 5.01
C PHE A 16 1.25 -14.17 4.95
N PHE A 17 2.00 -13.54 4.03
CA PHE A 17 2.00 -12.10 3.86
C PHE A 17 0.63 -11.55 3.45
N MET A 18 -0.03 -12.19 2.48
CA MET A 18 -1.37 -11.79 2.02
C MET A 18 -2.40 -11.91 3.14
N ASN A 19 -2.40 -13.03 3.88
CA ASN A 19 -3.31 -13.22 5.01
C ASN A 19 -3.08 -12.18 6.11
N TYR A 20 -1.82 -11.86 6.41
CA TYR A 20 -1.49 -10.83 7.39
C TYR A 20 -1.92 -9.42 6.92
N ALA A 21 -1.66 -9.08 5.66
CA ALA A 21 -2.05 -7.79 5.08
C ALA A 21 -3.56 -7.59 5.11
N THR A 22 -4.35 -8.62 4.75
CA THR A 22 -5.81 -8.59 4.81
C THR A 22 -6.32 -8.42 6.24
N ARG A 23 -5.79 -9.19 7.20
CA ARG A 23 -6.17 -9.05 8.62
C ARG A 23 -5.95 -7.66 9.17
N MET A 24 -4.81 -7.05 8.82
CA MET A 24 -4.49 -5.70 9.27
C MET A 24 -5.31 -4.63 8.57
N SER A 25 -5.71 -4.86 7.31
CA SER A 25 -6.59 -3.96 6.58
C SER A 25 -7.99 -3.86 7.22
N ASN A 26 -8.54 -5.02 7.60
CA ASN A 26 -9.85 -5.14 8.25
C ASN A 26 -9.84 -4.66 9.72
N LYS A 27 -8.71 -4.13 10.21
CA LYS A 27 -8.66 -3.56 11.54
C LYS A 27 -9.33 -2.20 11.53
N ILE A 28 -10.47 -2.09 12.22
CA ILE A 28 -11.12 -0.81 12.51
C ILE A 28 -10.19 0.02 13.40
N ILE A 29 -9.89 1.23 12.97
CA ILE A 29 -9.06 2.20 13.69
C ILE A 29 -9.98 3.19 14.39
N ASP A 30 -9.77 3.40 15.69
CA ASP A 30 -10.50 4.43 16.44
C ASP A 30 -10.06 5.84 15.99
N PRO A 31 -10.99 6.80 15.93
CA PRO A 31 -10.67 8.19 15.63
C PRO A 31 -9.62 8.74 16.61
N ASN A 32 -8.72 9.57 16.11
CA ASN A 32 -7.79 10.30 16.97
C ASN A 32 -8.55 11.33 17.84
N GLY A 33 -7.87 12.02 18.75
CA GLY A 33 -8.50 13.03 19.63
C GLY A 33 -9.16 14.22 18.90
N GLN A 34 -9.03 14.31 17.57
CA GLN A 34 -9.68 15.31 16.71
C GLN A 34 -10.81 14.72 15.85
N GLY A 35 -11.16 13.44 16.05
CA GLY A 35 -12.18 12.74 15.27
C GLY A 35 -11.71 12.27 13.88
N GLU A 36 -10.42 12.37 13.57
CA GLU A 36 -9.87 11.94 12.29
C GLU A 36 -9.41 10.48 12.32
N ILE A 37 -9.57 9.79 11.20
CA ILE A 37 -9.09 8.43 11.01
C ILE A 37 -7.94 8.44 10.02
N THR A 38 -6.78 7.92 10.45
CA THR A 38 -5.59 7.83 9.59
C THR A 38 -5.39 6.42 9.06
N LEU A 39 -5.63 6.22 7.78
CA LEU A 39 -5.21 5.01 7.07
C LEU A 39 -3.70 5.06 6.80
N LYS A 40 -3.02 3.94 7.04
CA LYS A 40 -1.59 3.79 6.77
C LYS A 40 -1.33 2.47 6.07
N LEU A 41 -0.27 2.42 5.27
CA LEU A 41 0.24 1.14 4.82
C LEU A 41 0.71 0.31 6.02
N ASN A 42 0.57 -1.01 5.90
CA ASN A 42 0.98 -1.93 6.93
C ASN A 42 2.50 -1.82 7.17
N ARG A 43 2.93 -1.86 8.44
CA ARG A 43 4.35 -1.82 8.81
C ARG A 43 5.18 -2.93 8.16
N MET A 44 4.54 -4.04 7.78
CA MET A 44 5.20 -5.13 7.06
C MET A 44 5.84 -4.70 5.74
N TYR A 45 5.29 -3.70 5.04
CA TYR A 45 5.93 -3.15 3.84
C TYR A 45 7.32 -2.59 4.16
N SER A 46 7.43 -1.81 5.25
CA SER A 46 8.73 -1.30 5.70
C SER A 46 9.65 -2.41 6.19
N ILE A 47 9.14 -3.41 6.92
CA ILE A 47 9.94 -4.55 7.39
C ILE A 47 10.53 -5.33 6.21
N VAL A 48 9.71 -5.68 5.22
CA VAL A 48 10.17 -6.36 4.00
C VAL A 48 11.19 -5.50 3.26
N GLY A 49 10.97 -4.19 3.18
CA GLY A 49 11.96 -3.27 2.59
C GLY A 49 13.31 -3.31 3.29
N TYR A 50 13.34 -3.25 4.64
CA TYR A 50 14.58 -3.34 5.41
C TYR A 50 15.27 -4.70 5.22
N VAL A 51 14.53 -5.80 5.29
CA VAL A 51 15.08 -7.16 5.11
C VAL A 51 15.70 -7.31 3.72
N SER A 52 14.99 -6.87 2.67
CA SER A 52 15.49 -6.91 1.30
C SER A 52 16.77 -6.11 1.13
N ILE A 53 16.83 -4.88 1.65
CA ILE A 53 18.03 -4.03 1.55
C ILE A 53 19.23 -4.70 2.24
N VAL A 54 19.06 -5.15 3.49
CA VAL A 54 20.15 -5.80 4.24
C VAL A 54 20.64 -7.05 3.51
N PHE A 55 19.71 -7.86 3.00
CA PHE A 55 20.04 -9.08 2.28
C PHE A 55 20.84 -8.80 0.99
N PHE A 56 20.34 -7.94 0.12
CA PHE A 56 21.00 -7.65 -1.16
C PHE A 56 22.31 -6.87 -1.00
N LEU A 57 22.41 -5.95 -0.05
CA LEU A 57 23.69 -5.29 0.27
C LEU A 57 24.73 -6.29 0.77
N THR A 58 24.33 -7.24 1.64
CA THR A 58 25.25 -8.27 2.13
C THR A 58 25.76 -9.14 0.98
N LEU A 59 24.89 -9.53 0.06
CA LEU A 59 25.29 -10.28 -1.13
C LEU A 59 26.21 -9.47 -2.04
N GLU A 60 25.91 -8.20 -2.32
CA GLU A 60 26.78 -7.33 -3.12
C GLU A 60 28.19 -7.24 -2.51
N ILE A 61 28.30 -7.08 -1.20
CA ILE A 61 29.59 -7.04 -0.50
C ILE A 61 30.34 -8.36 -0.68
N ILE A 62 29.68 -9.51 -0.43
CA ILE A 62 30.30 -10.83 -0.57
C ILE A 62 30.79 -11.07 -2.01
N PHE A 63 29.94 -10.78 -3.00
CA PHE A 63 30.27 -10.96 -4.41
C PHE A 63 31.34 -9.98 -4.91
N SER A 64 31.46 -8.80 -4.30
CA SER A 64 32.52 -7.85 -4.64
C SER A 64 33.92 -8.34 -4.26
N PHE A 65 34.03 -9.29 -3.31
CA PHE A 65 35.29 -9.97 -2.98
C PHE A 65 35.51 -11.28 -3.76
N SER A 66 34.56 -11.67 -4.60
CA SER A 66 34.71 -12.87 -5.45
C SER A 66 35.53 -12.55 -6.70
N ALA A 67 36.30 -13.52 -7.20
CA ALA A 67 37.11 -13.36 -8.40
C ALA A 67 36.27 -13.19 -9.69
N GLU A 68 34.99 -13.58 -9.64
CA GLU A 68 34.06 -13.56 -10.77
C GLU A 68 33.02 -12.46 -10.60
N PHE A 69 33.46 -11.21 -10.74
CA PHE A 69 32.54 -10.08 -10.67
C PHE A 69 31.50 -10.12 -11.81
N ASN A 70 30.21 -10.06 -11.45
CA ASN A 70 29.10 -10.13 -12.40
C ASN A 70 28.27 -8.83 -12.37
N TRP A 71 28.42 -8.01 -13.41
CA TRP A 71 27.67 -6.76 -13.59
C TRP A 71 26.15 -6.95 -13.63
N GLY A 72 25.68 -8.08 -14.18
CA GLY A 72 24.25 -8.39 -14.24
C GLY A 72 23.66 -8.60 -12.85
N PHE A 73 24.37 -9.34 -12.00
CA PHE A 73 23.99 -9.53 -10.60
C PHE A 73 23.92 -8.19 -9.87
N PHE A 74 24.98 -7.38 -9.95
CA PHE A 74 25.06 -6.07 -9.29
C PHE A 74 23.93 -5.13 -9.72
N SER A 75 23.59 -5.11 -11.01
CA SER A 75 22.51 -4.27 -11.53
C SER A 75 21.14 -4.70 -10.97
N ILE A 76 20.87 -6.00 -10.91
CA ILE A 76 19.61 -6.54 -10.41
C ILE A 76 19.50 -6.31 -8.89
N SER A 77 20.55 -6.58 -8.12
CA SER A 77 20.57 -6.35 -6.67
C SER A 77 20.36 -4.88 -6.33
N SER A 78 21.00 -3.97 -7.08
CA SER A 78 20.80 -2.52 -6.93
C SER A 78 19.34 -2.10 -7.17
N ILE A 79 18.68 -2.64 -8.20
CA ILE A 79 17.24 -2.38 -8.43
C ILE A 79 16.39 -2.89 -7.26
N LEU A 80 16.70 -4.08 -6.72
CA LEU A 80 15.96 -4.65 -5.59
C LEU A 80 16.17 -3.85 -4.30
N ILE A 81 17.36 -3.28 -4.08
CA ILE A 81 17.64 -2.34 -3.00
C ILE A 81 16.77 -1.07 -3.16
N ILE A 82 16.71 -0.49 -4.37
CA ILE A 82 15.87 0.69 -4.64
C ILE A 82 14.39 0.38 -4.38
N LEU A 83 13.90 -0.78 -4.80
CA LEU A 83 12.53 -1.22 -4.48
C LEU A 83 12.32 -1.36 -2.98
N GLY A 84 13.29 -1.90 -2.25
CA GLY A 84 13.26 -1.94 -0.78
C GLY A 84 13.14 -0.56 -0.14
N ILE A 85 13.86 0.43 -0.67
CA ILE A 85 13.77 1.83 -0.21
C ILE A 85 12.36 2.38 -0.45
N ILE A 86 11.80 2.17 -1.65
CA ILE A 86 10.43 2.60 -1.99
C ILE A 86 9.41 1.99 -1.03
N LEU A 87 9.55 0.71 -0.66
CA LEU A 87 8.67 0.06 0.31
C LEU A 87 8.76 0.68 1.71
N ILE A 88 9.97 1.03 2.16
CA ILE A 88 10.17 1.72 3.44
C ILE A 88 9.52 3.10 3.42
N LEU A 89 9.75 3.88 2.36
CA LEU A 89 9.19 5.22 2.21
C LEU A 89 7.66 5.17 2.17
N GLY A 90 7.09 4.23 1.42
CA GLY A 90 5.65 3.98 1.39
C GLY A 90 5.11 3.66 2.77
N GLY A 91 5.63 2.65 3.44
CA GLY A 91 5.14 2.23 4.76
C GLY A 91 5.26 3.30 5.86
N LYS A 92 6.23 4.23 5.75
CA LYS A 92 6.46 5.28 6.76
C LYS A 92 5.71 6.58 6.50
N PHE A 93 5.65 7.01 5.24
CA PHE A 93 5.19 8.36 4.89
C PHE A 93 3.84 8.39 4.18
N TYR A 94 3.47 7.30 3.50
CA TYR A 94 2.18 7.25 2.81
C TYR A 94 1.05 7.03 3.81
N ARG A 95 0.16 8.02 3.91
CA ARG A 95 -1.00 7.97 4.79
C ARG A 95 -2.16 8.73 4.17
N ILE A 96 -3.37 8.33 4.53
CA ILE A 96 -4.60 8.99 4.14
C ILE A 96 -5.34 9.35 5.41
N ILE A 97 -5.75 10.60 5.54
CA ILE A 97 -6.52 11.11 6.67
C ILE A 97 -7.95 11.33 6.20
N LEU A 98 -8.90 10.73 6.91
CA LEU A 98 -10.32 10.96 6.78
C LEU A 98 -10.74 11.90 7.90
N SER A 99 -11.25 13.08 7.54
CA SER A 99 -11.79 14.05 8.48
C SER A 99 -13.27 14.30 8.19
N SER A 100 -13.92 15.09 9.03
CA SER A 100 -15.28 15.57 8.80
C SER A 100 -15.42 16.37 7.50
N GLU A 101 -14.34 16.99 7.02
CA GLU A 101 -14.37 17.85 5.83
C GLU A 101 -14.09 17.09 4.53
N GLY A 102 -13.28 16.04 4.58
CA GLY A 102 -12.89 15.31 3.37
C GLY A 102 -11.80 14.28 3.56
N ILE A 103 -11.11 13.99 2.46
CA ILE A 103 -10.01 13.03 2.36
C ILE A 103 -8.72 13.76 2.04
N THR A 104 -7.69 13.58 2.86
CA THR A 104 -6.34 14.07 2.62
C THR A 104 -5.37 12.93 2.38
N GLN A 105 -4.75 12.87 1.20
CA GLN A 105 -3.65 11.96 0.91
C GLN A 105 -2.31 12.65 1.16
N TYR A 106 -1.42 12.01 1.92
CA TYR A 106 -0.02 12.38 2.07
C TYR A 106 0.85 11.36 1.35
N SER A 107 1.72 11.85 0.46
CA SER A 107 2.71 11.02 -0.24
C SER A 107 4.13 11.36 0.21
N PHE A 108 5.07 10.45 0.02
CA PHE A 108 6.49 10.65 0.40
C PHE A 108 7.18 11.81 -0.35
N LEU A 109 6.61 12.28 -1.48
CA LEU A 109 7.10 13.42 -2.27
C LEU A 109 6.51 14.77 -1.82
N ASN A 110 6.03 14.89 -0.58
CA ASN A 110 5.41 16.10 -0.04
C ASN A 110 4.16 16.60 -0.80
N LYS A 111 3.65 15.82 -1.77
CA LYS A 111 2.38 16.08 -2.43
C LYS A 111 1.27 15.68 -1.47
N TYR A 112 0.55 16.69 -0.96
CA TYR A 112 -0.71 16.50 -0.28
C TYR A 112 -1.87 16.78 -1.25
N SER A 113 -2.83 15.88 -1.32
CA SER A 113 -4.05 16.07 -2.10
C SER A 113 -5.23 16.03 -1.16
N PHE A 114 -5.97 17.13 -1.09
CA PHE A 114 -7.22 17.22 -0.35
C PHE A 114 -8.40 17.29 -1.32
N ILE A 115 -9.43 16.49 -1.04
CA ILE A 115 -10.72 16.45 -1.73
C ILE A 115 -11.81 16.51 -0.66
N LYS A 116 -12.68 17.51 -0.73
CA LYS A 116 -13.86 17.59 0.16
C LYS A 116 -14.91 16.56 -0.25
N TRP A 117 -15.76 16.16 0.69
CA TRP A 117 -16.79 15.15 0.42
C TRP A 117 -17.76 15.53 -0.71
N ASP A 118 -18.14 16.81 -0.79
CA ASP A 118 -19.04 17.38 -1.80
C ASP A 118 -18.38 17.57 -3.19
N GLU A 119 -17.04 17.59 -3.25
CA GLU A 119 -16.28 17.68 -4.49
C GLU A 119 -16.07 16.32 -5.19
N ILE A 120 -16.50 15.21 -4.57
CA ILE A 120 -16.32 13.87 -5.11
C ILE A 120 -17.30 13.65 -6.26
N THR A 121 -16.76 13.53 -7.47
CA THR A 121 -17.56 13.30 -8.70
C THR A 121 -17.59 11.83 -9.09
N GLN A 122 -16.57 11.05 -8.72
CA GLN A 122 -16.46 9.65 -9.09
C GLN A 122 -15.72 8.83 -8.04
N ILE A 123 -16.26 7.64 -7.76
CA ILE A 123 -15.59 6.58 -7.01
C ILE A 123 -15.53 5.34 -7.91
N SER A 124 -14.37 4.72 -8.05
CA SER A 124 -14.22 3.46 -8.79
C SER A 124 -13.28 2.50 -8.08
N PHE A 125 -13.59 1.22 -8.14
CA PHE A 125 -12.71 0.16 -7.68
C PHE A 125 -11.98 -0.45 -8.88
N ASN A 126 -10.67 -0.65 -8.73
CA ASN A 126 -9.88 -1.41 -9.70
C ASN A 126 -9.48 -2.74 -9.05
N SER A 127 -10.11 -3.83 -9.50
CA SER A 127 -9.88 -5.18 -9.00
C SER A 127 -8.45 -5.68 -9.26
N LEU A 128 -7.82 -5.23 -10.35
CA LEU A 128 -6.47 -5.67 -10.72
C LEU A 128 -5.42 -5.08 -9.77
N SER A 129 -5.51 -3.77 -9.48
CA SER A 129 -4.58 -3.10 -8.57
C SER A 129 -5.04 -3.04 -7.13
N GLN A 130 -6.20 -3.64 -6.82
CA GLN A 130 -6.79 -3.70 -5.48
C GLN A 130 -6.82 -2.30 -4.83
N GLU A 131 -7.33 -1.33 -5.58
CA GLU A 131 -7.35 0.08 -5.16
C GLU A 131 -8.71 0.72 -5.46
N VAL A 132 -9.16 1.58 -4.55
CA VAL A 132 -10.28 2.50 -4.75
C VAL A 132 -9.74 3.85 -5.19
N LYS A 133 -10.26 4.37 -6.29
CA LYS A 133 -9.96 5.70 -6.81
C LYS A 133 -11.11 6.63 -6.48
N VAL A 134 -10.82 7.68 -5.73
CA VAL A 134 -11.73 8.79 -5.47
C VAL A 134 -11.26 9.97 -6.32
N ARG A 135 -12.15 10.54 -7.13
CA ARG A 135 -11.83 11.65 -8.04
C ARG A 135 -12.77 12.82 -7.79
N SER A 136 -12.17 14.01 -7.84
CA SER A 136 -12.87 15.26 -8.09
C SER A 136 -12.60 15.71 -9.54
N GLN A 137 -13.08 16.89 -9.92
CA GLN A 137 -12.84 17.46 -11.25
C GLN A 137 -11.34 17.62 -11.58
N PHE A 138 -10.50 17.93 -10.58
CA PHE A 138 -9.09 18.28 -10.79
C PHE A 138 -8.10 17.36 -10.08
N LYS A 139 -8.56 16.50 -9.16
CA LYS A 139 -7.70 15.70 -8.29
C LYS A 139 -8.18 14.26 -8.22
N GLY A 140 -7.25 13.35 -7.95
CA GLY A 140 -7.55 11.95 -7.71
C GLY A 140 -6.72 11.41 -6.56
N ILE A 141 -7.40 10.75 -5.62
CA ILE A 141 -6.80 10.02 -4.51
C ILE A 141 -6.98 8.53 -4.77
N LYS A 142 -5.91 7.76 -4.57
CA LYS A 142 -5.94 6.30 -4.64
C LYS A 142 -5.83 5.76 -3.22
N ILE A 143 -6.66 4.77 -2.88
CA ILE A 143 -6.65 4.10 -1.58
C ILE A 143 -6.50 2.60 -1.83
N HIS A 144 -5.44 1.98 -1.33
CA HIS A 144 -5.24 0.54 -1.49
C HIS A 144 -6.06 -0.25 -0.46
N THR A 145 -6.61 -1.40 -0.88
CA THR A 145 -7.40 -2.27 0.01
C THR A 145 -6.57 -2.89 1.13
N HIS A 146 -5.24 -2.86 1.06
CA HIS A 146 -4.34 -3.38 2.11
C HIS A 146 -3.89 -2.31 3.13
N MET A 147 -4.44 -1.10 3.05
CA MET A 147 -4.20 -0.10 4.08
C MET A 147 -4.91 -0.47 5.38
N VAL A 148 -4.23 -0.30 6.51
CA VAL A 148 -4.83 -0.47 7.83
C VAL A 148 -5.94 0.57 7.99
N GLY A 149 -7.14 0.14 8.38
CA GLY A 149 -8.32 1.01 8.51
C GLY A 149 -9.11 1.18 7.21
N PHE A 150 -8.90 0.32 6.20
CA PHE A 150 -9.64 0.39 4.94
C PHE A 150 -11.15 0.20 5.15
N GLU A 151 -11.56 -0.60 6.12
CA GLU A 151 -12.98 -0.74 6.47
C GLU A 151 -13.60 0.57 6.95
N ASN A 152 -12.90 1.36 7.80
CA ASN A 152 -13.36 2.70 8.20
C ASN A 152 -13.58 3.60 6.98
N PHE A 153 -12.69 3.51 5.98
CA PHE A 153 -12.86 4.27 4.73
C PHE A 153 -14.15 3.90 4.00
N ILE A 154 -14.46 2.61 3.90
CA ILE A 154 -15.69 2.14 3.26
C ILE A 154 -16.93 2.62 4.04
N GLU A 155 -16.91 2.63 5.36
CA GLU A 155 -18.02 3.10 6.19
C GLU A 155 -18.24 4.62 6.05
N ILE A 156 -17.16 5.39 6.12
CA ILE A 156 -17.21 6.85 6.02
C ILE A 156 -17.69 7.28 4.63
N ILE A 157 -17.19 6.64 3.57
CA ILE A 157 -17.56 7.03 2.21
C ILE A 157 -19.01 6.67 1.88
N LYS A 158 -19.53 5.57 2.42
CA LYS A 158 -20.97 5.22 2.33
C LYS A 158 -21.87 6.27 2.96
N THR A 159 -21.39 6.94 4.00
CA THR A 159 -22.15 7.91 4.79
C THR A 159 -22.08 9.31 4.19
N ASN A 160 -20.90 9.72 3.69
CA ASN A 160 -20.64 11.09 3.25
C ASN A 160 -20.82 11.32 1.75
N VAL A 161 -20.94 10.27 0.93
CA VAL A 161 -21.10 10.39 -0.52
C VAL A 161 -22.46 9.86 -0.95
N GLU A 162 -23.07 10.50 -1.95
CA GLU A 162 -24.34 10.07 -2.51
C GLU A 162 -24.34 8.58 -2.85
N LYS A 163 -25.36 7.86 -2.35
CA LYS A 163 -25.53 6.42 -2.56
C LYS A 163 -25.47 6.00 -4.03
N LYS A 164 -25.85 6.89 -4.96
CA LYS A 164 -25.82 6.63 -6.41
C LYS A 164 -24.38 6.52 -6.95
N LEU A 165 -23.47 7.38 -6.47
CA LEU A 165 -22.06 7.32 -6.83
C LEU A 165 -21.41 6.06 -6.27
N PHE A 166 -21.72 5.72 -5.01
CA PHE A 166 -21.20 4.52 -4.35
C PHE A 166 -21.69 3.20 -4.97
N LYS A 167 -22.99 3.10 -5.29
CA LYS A 167 -23.61 1.88 -5.85
C LYS A 167 -23.06 1.54 -7.25
N LYS A 168 -22.71 2.55 -8.05
CA LYS A 168 -22.05 2.36 -9.36
C LYS A 168 -20.64 1.75 -9.20
N SER A 169 -19.97 1.98 -8.07
CA SER A 169 -18.63 1.47 -7.76
C SER A 169 -18.64 0.06 -7.14
N MET A 170 -19.71 -0.29 -6.41
CA MET A 170 -19.74 -1.49 -5.56
C MET A 170 -20.33 -2.76 -6.19
N ASN A 171 -20.89 -2.68 -7.41
CA ASN A 171 -21.28 -3.88 -8.20
C ASN A 171 -20.07 -4.77 -8.61
N ILE A 172 -18.87 -4.48 -8.12
CA ILE A 172 -17.61 -5.18 -8.42
C ILE A 172 -17.11 -5.99 -7.20
N PHE A 173 -17.77 -5.86 -6.03
CA PHE A 173 -17.45 -6.64 -4.82
C PHE A 173 -18.40 -7.83 -4.57
N GLN A 174 -19.38 -8.06 -5.45
CA GLN A 174 -20.18 -9.30 -5.51
C GLN A 174 -19.56 -10.24 -6.53
#